data_AF-B3Y5Q4-F1
#
_entry.id   AF-B3Y5Q4-F1
#
_cell.length_a   1.000
_cell.length_b   1.000
_cell.length_c   1.000
_cell.angle_alpha   90.00
_cell.angle_beta   90.00
_cell.angle_gamma   90.00
#
_symmetry.space_group_name_H-M   'P 1'
#
loop_
_entity.id
_entity.type
_entity.pdbx_description
1 polymer ?
#
loop_
_entity_poly.entity_id
_entity_poly.type
_entity_poly.pdbx_seq_one_letter_code
_entity_poly.pdbx_strand_id
1 'polypeptide(L)'
;QDEGGFQAAKQQYEEAFNKLHYNGSSLLYVATGIFTDSASGKTSALMNQAFNWLRNGIGTVFASEFLSKESILTHAELQELSSEQRAAVDVMVLKHSAAFVGLSLSTMSYLVQQLRIVSGHPQETNVLVGSPINEPLFGKTLTLLSQGKP
;
A
#
# COMPACT_ATOMS: atom_id res chain seq x y z
N GLN A 1 -3.99 12.68 -20.08
CA GLN A 1 -3.66 12.74 -18.64
C GLN A 1 -4.93 13.21 -17.97
N ASP A 2 -5.59 12.34 -17.24
CA ASP A 2 -6.90 12.62 -16.64
C ASP A 2 -6.70 13.12 -15.20
N GLU A 3 -6.43 14.42 -15.06
CA GLU A 3 -6.16 15.07 -13.77
C GLU A 3 -7.32 14.88 -12.76
N GLY A 4 -8.56 14.68 -13.25
CA GLY A 4 -9.73 14.44 -12.41
C GLY A 4 -9.69 13.12 -11.66
N GLY A 5 -9.29 12.02 -12.34
CA GLY A 5 -9.18 10.70 -11.71
C GLY A 5 -8.11 10.67 -10.62
N PHE A 6 -7.00 11.37 -10.84
CA PHE A 6 -5.90 11.48 -9.90
C PHE A 6 -6.26 12.23 -8.62
N GLN A 7 -6.93 13.38 -8.73
CA GLN A 7 -7.33 14.16 -7.56
C GLN A 7 -8.39 13.42 -6.72
N ALA A 8 -9.33 12.75 -7.38
CA ALA A 8 -10.31 11.91 -6.70
C ALA A 8 -9.66 10.76 -5.92
N ALA A 9 -8.64 10.12 -6.50
CA ALA A 9 -7.87 9.08 -5.82
C ALA A 9 -7.16 9.63 -4.58
N LYS A 10 -6.46 10.76 -4.74
CA LYS A 10 -5.74 11.42 -3.66
C LYS A 10 -6.66 11.73 -2.49
N GLN A 11 -7.80 12.36 -2.77
CA GLN A 11 -8.79 12.71 -1.75
C GLN A 11 -9.27 11.48 -0.97
N GLN A 12 -9.58 10.36 -1.66
CA GLN A 12 -10.02 9.14 -0.99
C GLN A 12 -8.94 8.56 -0.05
N TYR A 13 -7.67 8.62 -0.47
CA TYR A 13 -6.56 8.19 0.39
C TYR A 13 -6.36 9.13 1.59
N GLU A 14 -6.46 10.45 1.39
CA GLU A 14 -6.37 11.43 2.49
C GLU A 14 -7.52 11.25 3.50
N GLU A 15 -8.75 11.02 3.03
CA GLU A 15 -9.89 10.72 3.88
C GLU A 15 -9.69 9.41 4.67
N ALA A 16 -9.20 8.36 4.01
CA ALA A 16 -8.87 7.10 4.66
C ALA A 16 -7.78 7.27 5.73
N PHE A 17 -6.75 8.06 5.45
CA PHE A 17 -5.66 8.36 6.37
C PHE A 17 -6.10 9.16 7.58
N ASN A 18 -6.91 10.20 7.37
CA ASN A 18 -7.50 10.96 8.46
C ASN A 18 -8.39 10.07 9.34
N LYS A 19 -9.22 9.23 8.72
CA LYS A 19 -10.10 8.28 9.44
C LYS A 19 -9.32 7.29 10.30
N LEU A 20 -8.14 6.89 9.84
CA LEU A 20 -7.26 5.95 10.54
C LEU A 20 -6.18 6.65 11.39
N HIS A 21 -6.27 7.97 11.56
CA HIS A 21 -5.38 8.79 12.39
C HIS A 21 -3.90 8.74 11.99
N TYR A 22 -3.62 8.56 10.70
CA TYR A 22 -2.27 8.73 10.16
C TYR A 22 -1.81 10.17 10.36
N ASN A 23 -0.52 10.35 10.60
CA ASN A 23 0.10 11.66 10.82
C ASN A 23 1.59 11.61 10.48
N GLY A 24 2.27 12.76 10.49
CA GLY A 24 3.68 12.87 10.13
C GLY A 24 4.68 12.11 11.01
N SER A 25 4.24 11.40 12.06
CA SER A 25 5.06 10.47 12.83
C SER A 25 4.82 8.99 12.47
N SER A 26 3.86 8.70 11.59
CA SER A 26 3.51 7.34 11.17
C SER A 26 4.57 6.78 10.22
N LEU A 27 4.90 5.50 10.36
CA LEU A 27 5.67 4.75 9.37
C LEU A 27 4.73 4.07 8.39
N LEU A 28 4.91 4.34 7.10
CA LEU A 28 4.03 3.87 6.06
C LEU A 28 4.71 2.83 5.18
N TYR A 29 4.23 1.59 5.24
CA TYR A 29 4.69 0.54 4.35
C TYR A 29 3.81 0.48 3.10
N VAL A 30 4.45 0.41 1.93
CA VAL A 30 3.84 0.28 0.61
C VAL A 30 4.06 -1.13 0.10
N ALA A 31 2.96 -1.84 -0.15
CA ALA A 31 3.00 -3.20 -0.69
C ALA A 31 3.38 -3.20 -2.17
N THR A 32 4.55 -3.77 -2.50
CA THR A 32 5.13 -3.70 -3.86
C THR A 32 5.06 -5.04 -4.62
N GLY A 33 4.58 -6.12 -4.00
CA GLY A 33 4.72 -7.49 -4.53
C GLY A 33 3.61 -7.94 -5.45
N ILE A 34 2.60 -7.10 -5.67
CA ILE A 34 1.42 -7.47 -6.48
C ILE A 34 1.64 -7.12 -7.98
N PHE A 35 2.80 -6.58 -8.35
CA PHE A 35 3.05 -6.14 -9.73
C PHE A 35 4.14 -6.90 -10.48
N THR A 36 4.80 -7.89 -9.90
CA THR A 36 5.96 -8.52 -10.55
C THR A 36 5.52 -9.48 -11.66
N ASP A 37 5.39 -8.96 -12.88
CA ASP A 37 5.92 -9.69 -14.02
C ASP A 37 7.41 -9.35 -14.10
N SER A 38 8.24 -10.23 -13.54
CA SER A 38 9.70 -10.09 -13.47
C SER A 38 10.36 -10.12 -14.85
N ALA A 39 9.63 -10.43 -15.93
CA ALA A 39 10.18 -10.58 -17.27
C ALA A 39 10.40 -9.26 -18.03
N SER A 40 9.70 -8.17 -17.68
CA SER A 40 9.62 -7.00 -18.59
C SER A 40 10.38 -5.75 -18.15
N GLY A 41 10.88 -5.65 -16.91
CA GLY A 41 11.59 -4.46 -16.41
C GLY A 41 10.76 -3.16 -16.32
N LYS A 42 9.53 -3.13 -16.89
CA LYS A 42 8.62 -1.97 -16.93
C LYS A 42 7.89 -1.73 -15.60
N THR A 43 7.93 -2.72 -14.71
CA THR A 43 7.23 -2.76 -13.42
C THR A 43 7.80 -1.79 -12.38
N SER A 44 9.11 -1.53 -12.41
CA SER A 44 9.75 -0.60 -11.46
C SER A 44 9.34 0.86 -11.69
N ALA A 45 9.02 1.23 -12.92
CA ALA A 45 8.62 2.61 -13.24
C ALA A 45 7.25 2.97 -12.67
N LEU A 46 6.26 2.07 -12.77
CA LEU A 46 4.92 2.28 -12.19
C LEU A 46 4.97 2.27 -10.66
N MET A 47 5.77 1.37 -10.07
CA MET A 47 6.07 1.35 -8.63
C MET A 47 6.65 2.67 -8.15
N ASN A 48 7.70 3.14 -8.83
CA ASN A 48 8.35 4.39 -8.49
C ASN A 48 7.39 5.57 -8.68
N GLN A 49 6.51 5.55 -9.69
CA GLN A 49 5.49 6.57 -9.87
C GLN A 49 4.45 6.55 -8.74
N ALA A 50 3.96 5.38 -8.33
CA ALA A 50 3.03 5.23 -7.23
C ALA A 50 3.65 5.65 -5.88
N PHE A 51 4.90 5.26 -5.64
CA PHE A 51 5.66 5.63 -4.44
C PHE A 51 5.97 7.13 -4.41
N ASN A 52 6.43 7.69 -5.53
CA ASN A 52 6.66 9.13 -5.66
C ASN A 52 5.35 9.91 -5.55
N TRP A 53 4.25 9.35 -6.04
CA TRP A 53 2.93 9.96 -5.89
C TRP A 53 2.50 10.02 -4.44
N LEU A 54 2.60 8.91 -3.69
CA LEU A 54 2.32 8.92 -2.26
C LEU A 54 3.22 9.91 -1.53
N ARG A 55 4.53 9.85 -1.80
CA ARG A 55 5.54 10.66 -1.11
C ARG A 55 5.41 12.16 -1.41
N ASN A 56 5.12 12.53 -2.65
CA ASN A 56 5.05 13.93 -3.08
C ASN A 56 3.62 14.49 -3.00
N GLY A 57 2.62 13.64 -3.20
CA GLY A 57 1.20 14.01 -3.25
C GLY A 57 0.52 14.00 -1.88
N ILE A 58 0.80 13.00 -1.05
CA ILE A 58 0.20 12.81 0.28
C ILE A 58 1.20 13.14 1.39
N GLY A 59 2.46 12.73 1.21
CA GLY A 59 3.64 13.29 1.86
C GLY A 59 3.66 13.32 3.39
N THR A 60 4.59 14.14 3.90
CA THR A 60 4.99 14.23 5.32
C THR A 60 3.86 14.54 6.31
N VAL A 61 2.68 14.92 5.81
CA VAL A 61 1.47 15.13 6.63
C VAL A 61 1.02 13.82 7.27
N PHE A 62 1.18 12.69 6.56
CA PHE A 62 0.63 11.40 6.97
C PHE A 62 1.67 10.32 7.26
N ALA A 63 2.95 10.60 6.99
CA ALA A 63 4.03 9.68 7.31
C ALA A 63 5.38 10.38 7.48
N SER A 64 6.18 9.93 8.44
CA SER A 64 7.60 10.32 8.57
C SER A 64 8.48 9.60 7.55
N GLU A 65 8.11 8.38 7.21
CA GLU A 65 8.88 7.50 6.33
C GLU A 65 7.97 6.59 5.51
N PHE A 66 8.44 6.28 4.31
CA PHE A 66 7.80 5.33 3.40
C PHE A 66 8.74 4.13 3.23
N LEU A 67 8.23 2.95 3.58
CA LEU A 67 8.93 1.67 3.54
C LEU A 67 8.31 0.78 2.46
N SER A 68 9.06 -0.21 2.01
CA SER A 68 8.58 -1.36 1.24
C SER A 68 9.45 -2.58 1.57
N LYS A 69 9.12 -3.77 1.08
CA LYS A 69 10.02 -4.93 1.31
C LYS A 69 11.43 -4.70 0.75
N GLU A 70 11.58 -3.91 -0.32
CA GLU A 70 12.88 -3.54 -0.88
C GLU A 70 13.71 -2.62 0.03
N SER A 71 13.08 -1.96 1.01
CA SER A 71 13.78 -1.22 2.07
C SER A 71 14.21 -2.08 3.25
N ILE A 72 13.66 -3.31 3.37
CA ILE A 72 13.85 -4.20 4.52
C ILE A 72 14.75 -5.38 4.15
N LEU A 73 14.52 -5.96 2.97
CA LEU A 73 15.24 -7.11 2.43
C LEU A 73 16.26 -6.67 1.40
N THR A 74 17.42 -7.31 1.40
CA THR A 74 18.44 -7.11 0.37
C THR A 74 17.97 -7.60 -0.99
N HIS A 75 18.59 -7.08 -2.05
CA HIS A 75 18.29 -7.54 -3.40
C HIS A 75 18.50 -9.05 -3.56
N ALA A 76 19.55 -9.61 -2.93
CA ALA A 76 19.84 -11.04 -3.00
C ALA A 76 18.71 -11.88 -2.38
N GLU A 77 18.28 -11.53 -1.16
CA GLU A 77 17.16 -12.21 -0.49
C GLU A 77 15.87 -12.13 -1.32
N LEU A 78 15.58 -10.99 -1.94
CA LEU A 78 14.39 -10.84 -2.79
C LEU A 78 14.46 -11.64 -4.09
N GLN A 79 15.64 -11.92 -4.63
CA GLN A 79 15.81 -12.74 -5.84
C GLN A 79 15.66 -14.24 -5.58
N GLU A 80 15.89 -14.68 -4.35
CA GLU A 80 15.66 -16.06 -3.92
C GLU A 80 14.17 -16.40 -3.75
N LEU A 81 13.32 -15.38 -3.68
CA LEU A 81 11.87 -15.53 -3.53
C LEU A 81 11.14 -15.53 -4.88
N SER A 82 10.14 -16.43 -5.00
CA SER A 82 9.17 -16.38 -6.10
C SER A 82 8.31 -15.12 -6.04
N SER A 83 7.55 -14.83 -7.11
CA SER A 83 6.54 -13.75 -7.11
C SER A 83 5.52 -13.90 -5.98
N GLU A 84 5.07 -15.13 -5.73
CA GLU A 84 4.07 -15.46 -4.71
C GLU A 84 4.67 -15.29 -3.31
N GLN A 85 5.92 -15.70 -3.11
CA GLN A 85 6.62 -15.52 -1.84
C GLN A 85 6.88 -14.03 -1.55
N ARG A 86 7.24 -13.25 -2.58
CA ARG A 86 7.38 -11.79 -2.47
C ARG A 86 6.05 -11.11 -2.10
N ALA A 87 4.94 -11.54 -2.70
CA ALA A 87 3.61 -11.06 -2.33
C ALA A 87 3.21 -11.50 -0.91
N ALA A 88 3.62 -12.70 -0.49
CA ALA A 88 3.37 -13.18 0.87
C ALA A 88 4.10 -12.35 1.93
N VAL A 89 5.32 -11.87 1.65
CA VAL A 89 6.02 -10.91 2.52
C VAL A 89 5.19 -9.65 2.73
N ASP A 90 4.64 -9.07 1.66
CA ASP A 90 3.74 -7.93 1.77
C ASP A 90 2.53 -8.27 2.65
N VAL A 91 1.85 -9.39 2.40
CA VAL A 91 0.69 -9.82 3.23
C VAL A 91 1.05 -9.96 4.70
N MET A 92 2.22 -10.52 5.02
CA MET A 92 2.66 -10.67 6.41
C MET A 92 2.83 -9.30 7.09
N VAL A 93 3.50 -8.35 6.43
CA VAL A 93 3.68 -7.00 7.00
C VAL A 93 2.33 -6.30 7.19
N LEU A 94 1.43 -6.39 6.20
CA LEU A 94 0.14 -5.71 6.24
C LEU A 94 -0.85 -6.32 7.25
N LYS A 95 -0.81 -7.64 7.42
CA LYS A 95 -1.61 -8.35 8.41
C LYS A 95 -1.32 -7.87 9.84
N HIS A 96 -0.09 -7.44 10.11
CA HIS A 96 0.39 -7.06 11.44
C HIS A 96 0.45 -5.53 11.66
N SER A 97 -0.10 -4.73 10.75
CA SER A 97 -0.08 -3.27 10.88
C SER A 97 -1.08 -2.73 11.92
N ALA A 98 -0.88 -1.53 12.46
CA ALA A 98 -1.90 -0.97 13.36
C ALA A 98 -3.15 -0.56 12.59
N ALA A 99 -2.97 0.03 11.40
CA ALA A 99 -4.03 0.41 10.48
C ALA A 99 -3.71 -0.01 9.04
N PHE A 100 -4.74 -0.18 8.21
CA PHE A 100 -4.63 -0.68 6.84
C PHE A 100 -5.54 0.11 5.89
N VAL A 101 -4.95 0.66 4.82
CA VAL A 101 -5.70 1.19 3.67
C VAL A 101 -5.44 0.31 2.46
N GLY A 102 -6.48 -0.22 1.82
CA GLY A 102 -6.36 -1.01 0.60
C GLY A 102 -7.33 -0.56 -0.50
N LEU A 103 -7.23 -1.17 -1.68
CA LEU A 103 -8.17 -0.94 -2.78
C LEU A 103 -9.38 -1.88 -2.70
N SER A 104 -10.59 -1.34 -2.89
CA SER A 104 -11.86 -2.09 -2.85
C SER A 104 -12.08 -3.05 -4.01
N LEU A 105 -11.29 -2.97 -5.08
CA LEU A 105 -11.33 -3.89 -6.22
C LEU A 105 -10.25 -4.98 -6.15
N SER A 106 -9.38 -4.96 -5.14
CA SER A 106 -8.28 -5.89 -5.01
C SER A 106 -8.65 -7.06 -4.10
N THR A 107 -8.64 -8.26 -4.64
CA THR A 107 -8.81 -9.51 -3.88
C THR A 107 -7.76 -9.64 -2.78
N MET A 108 -6.55 -9.14 -3.00
CA MET A 108 -5.49 -9.10 -1.99
C MET A 108 -5.83 -8.15 -0.84
N SER A 109 -6.44 -6.99 -1.11
CA SER A 109 -6.87 -6.10 -0.03
C SER A 109 -7.91 -6.75 0.88
N TYR A 110 -8.88 -7.46 0.28
CA TYR A 110 -9.86 -8.22 1.05
C TYR A 110 -9.21 -9.34 1.85
N LEU A 111 -8.28 -10.09 1.23
CA LEU A 111 -7.55 -11.14 1.94
C LEU A 111 -6.84 -10.56 3.18
N VAL A 112 -6.10 -9.46 3.03
CA VAL A 112 -5.43 -8.81 4.15
C VAL A 112 -6.42 -8.33 5.20
N GLN A 113 -7.50 -7.66 4.81
CA GLN A 113 -8.55 -7.21 5.73
C GLN A 113 -9.10 -8.38 6.56
N GLN A 114 -9.44 -9.50 5.92
CA GLN A 114 -9.95 -10.69 6.61
C GLN A 114 -8.89 -11.28 7.55
N LEU A 115 -7.63 -11.38 7.11
CA LEU A 115 -6.54 -11.86 7.95
C LEU A 115 -6.31 -10.98 9.17
N ARG A 116 -6.43 -9.65 9.03
CA ARG A 116 -6.32 -8.69 10.14
C ARG A 116 -7.45 -8.90 11.16
N ILE A 117 -8.69 -8.99 10.69
CA ILE A 117 -9.88 -9.24 11.52
C ILE A 117 -9.73 -10.56 12.28
N VAL A 118 -9.37 -11.65 11.59
CA VAL A 118 -9.15 -12.97 12.23
C VAL A 118 -7.99 -12.92 13.24
N SER A 119 -7.02 -12.03 13.04
CA SER A 119 -5.90 -11.82 13.98
C SER A 119 -6.24 -10.85 15.12
N GLY A 120 -7.51 -10.45 15.26
CA GLY A 120 -7.99 -9.61 16.36
C GLY A 120 -7.89 -8.10 16.15
N HIS A 121 -7.56 -7.63 14.94
CA HIS A 121 -7.60 -6.20 14.66
C HIS A 121 -9.05 -5.72 14.47
N PRO A 122 -9.44 -4.59 15.06
CA PRO A 122 -10.78 -4.04 14.90
C PRO A 122 -11.09 -3.69 13.44
N GLN A 123 -12.35 -3.85 13.02
CA GLN A 123 -12.76 -3.63 11.63
C GLN A 123 -12.51 -2.18 11.18
N GLU A 124 -12.70 -1.23 12.08
CA GLU A 124 -12.48 0.20 11.89
C GLU A 124 -11.03 0.57 11.55
N THR A 125 -10.06 -0.30 11.86
CA THR A 125 -8.65 -0.12 11.47
C THR A 125 -8.39 -0.45 10.01
N ASN A 126 -9.42 -0.83 9.25
CA ASN A 126 -9.34 -1.20 7.84
C ASN A 126 -10.22 -0.25 7.01
N VAL A 127 -9.62 0.37 5.99
CA VAL A 127 -10.36 1.18 5.01
C VAL A 127 -10.04 0.68 3.61
N LEU A 128 -11.09 0.45 2.82
CA LEU A 128 -10.96 0.16 1.39
C LEU A 128 -11.38 1.39 0.60
N VAL A 129 -10.45 1.96 -0.16
CA VAL A 129 -10.72 3.09 -1.07
C VAL A 129 -11.13 2.58 -2.44
N GLY A 130 -11.94 3.36 -3.14
CA GLY A 130 -12.34 3.06 -4.52
C GLY A 130 -11.14 3.13 -5.47
N SER A 131 -11.22 2.38 -6.58
CA SER A 131 -10.32 2.65 -7.70
C SER A 131 -10.78 3.93 -8.39
N PRO A 132 -9.93 4.95 -8.55
CA PRO A 132 -10.17 5.91 -9.62
C PRO A 132 -10.19 5.09 -10.93
N ILE A 133 -11.24 5.26 -11.72
CA ILE A 133 -11.46 4.46 -12.92
C ILE A 133 -10.41 4.84 -13.98
N ASN A 134 -9.89 3.84 -14.70
CA ASN A 134 -9.12 3.92 -15.96
C ASN A 134 -7.65 4.39 -15.99
N GLU A 135 -6.88 4.29 -14.89
CA GLU A 135 -5.41 4.35 -15.02
C GLU A 135 -4.70 3.07 -14.56
N PRO A 136 -3.79 2.50 -15.37
CA PRO A 136 -3.02 1.29 -15.02
C PRO A 136 -2.09 1.49 -13.81
N LEU A 137 -1.94 2.73 -13.32
CA LEU A 137 -1.22 3.08 -12.11
C LEU A 137 -1.90 2.55 -10.83
N PHE A 138 -3.23 2.52 -10.81
CA PHE A 138 -4.02 2.18 -9.61
C PHE A 138 -4.80 0.88 -9.74
N GLY A 139 -4.80 0.23 -10.91
CA GLY A 139 -5.41 -1.08 -11.13
C GLY A 139 -4.74 -2.24 -10.37
N LYS A 140 -3.72 -1.94 -9.57
CA LYS A 140 -2.96 -2.88 -8.74
C LYS A 140 -2.60 -2.16 -7.43
N THR A 141 -2.75 -2.87 -6.33
CA THR A 141 -2.95 -2.36 -4.97
C THR A 141 -1.84 -1.47 -4.44
N LEU A 142 -2.18 -0.22 -4.08
CA LEU A 142 -1.42 0.58 -3.11
C LEU A 142 -1.98 0.27 -1.73
N THR A 143 -1.11 -0.10 -0.78
CA THR A 143 -1.50 -0.40 0.59
C THR A 143 -0.62 0.35 1.55
N LEU A 144 -1.18 0.91 2.61
CA LEU A 144 -0.53 1.90 3.48
C LEU A 144 -0.72 1.49 4.95
N LEU A 145 0.34 1.66 5.76
CA LEU A 145 0.37 1.32 7.20
C LEU A 145 0.63 2.55 8.07
N SER A 146 0.08 2.56 9.29
CA SER A 146 0.51 3.45 10.38
C SER A 146 0.77 2.60 11.62
N GLN A 147 1.77 2.99 12.40
CA GLN A 147 2.03 2.50 13.74
C GLN A 147 1.53 3.59 14.70
N GLY A 148 0.38 3.35 15.35
CA GLY A 148 -0.02 4.13 16.53
C GLY A 148 0.74 3.64 17.75
N LYS A 149 1.30 4.56 18.54
CA LYS A 149 1.85 4.22 19.88
C LYS A 149 0.72 3.69 20.79
N PRO A 150 1.04 2.78 21.74
CA PRO A 150 0.09 2.24 22.71
C PRO A 150 -0.50 3.32 23.62
#